data_AF-A0A661D6K8-F1
#
_entry.id   AF-A0A661D6K8-F1
#
_cell.length_a   1.000
_cell.length_b   1.000
_cell.length_c   1.000
_cell.angle_alpha   90.00
_cell.angle_beta   90.00
_cell.angle_gamma   90.00
#
_symmetry.space_group_name_H-M   'P 1'
#
loop_
_entity.id
_entity.type
_entity.pdbx_description
1 polymer ?
#
loop_
_entity_poly.entity_id
_entity_poly.type
_entity_poly.pdbx_seq_one_letter_code
_entity_poly.pdbx_strand_id
1 'polypeptide(L)'
;MLLGEFDVITRYFSQAFPKRAEVSLGIGDDAALCTIPAGMQLAVAIDTLVEGVHFPSTTRPEDIGYKALAVNLSDMAAMGATPAWMTLALTCPRTDDEW
;
A
#
# COMPACT_ATOMS: atom_id res chain seq x y z
N MET A 1 19.89 7.18 14.34
CA MET A 1 18.93 6.58 15.29
C MET A 1 18.14 5.55 14.51
N LEU A 2 17.79 4.40 15.10
CA LEU A 2 16.80 3.51 14.50
C LEU A 2 15.49 4.30 14.40
N LEU A 3 14.99 4.50 13.18
CA LEU A 3 13.66 5.08 12.98
C LEU A 3 12.63 4.13 13.60
N GLY A 4 11.78 4.66 14.47
CA GLY A 4 10.63 3.91 14.95
C GLY A 4 9.61 3.71 13.84
N GLU A 5 8.67 2.80 14.04
CA GLU A 5 7.57 2.53 13.10
C GLU A 5 6.85 3.81 12.66
N PHE A 6 6.47 4.66 13.62
CA PHE A 6 5.79 5.92 13.35
C PHE A 6 6.64 6.91 12.54
N ASP A 7 7.96 6.90 12.73
CA ASP A 7 8.86 7.77 11.95
C ASP A 7 8.93 7.31 10.50
N VAL A 8 8.97 5.99 10.26
CA VAL A 8 8.93 5.39 8.91
C VAL A 8 7.62 5.75 8.20
N ILE A 9 6.48 5.52 8.87
CA ILE A 9 5.16 5.85 8.31
C ILE A 9 5.06 7.33 7.96
N THR A 10 5.50 8.19 8.88
CA THR A 10 5.44 9.64 8.68
C THR A 10 6.34 10.07 7.52
N ARG A 11 7.58 9.58 7.47
CA ARG A 11 8.57 9.98 6.46
C ARG A 11 8.25 9.48 5.05
N TYR A 12 7.79 8.24 4.91
CA TYR A 12 7.68 7.60 3.60
C TYR A 12 6.24 7.44 3.09
N PHE A 13 5.23 7.37 3.96
CA PHE A 13 3.86 7.04 3.56
C PHE A 13 2.84 8.16 3.81
N SER A 14 3.03 9.03 4.80
CA SER A 14 2.01 10.01 5.20
C SER A 14 1.87 11.23 4.28
N GLN A 15 2.93 11.62 3.56
CA GLN A 15 2.96 12.86 2.78
C GLN A 15 2.76 12.66 1.27
N ALA A 16 2.64 11.41 0.81
CA ALA A 16 2.81 11.08 -0.60
C ALA A 16 1.52 11.10 -1.44
N PHE A 17 0.33 11.28 -0.83
CA PHE A 17 -0.94 11.02 -1.54
C PHE A 17 -1.97 12.15 -1.45
N PRO A 18 -2.70 12.44 -2.55
CA PRO A 18 -3.76 13.44 -2.55
C PRO A 18 -4.92 13.01 -1.66
N LYS A 19 -5.50 13.97 -0.94
CA LYS A 19 -6.74 13.75 -0.19
C LYS A 19 -7.87 13.44 -1.16
N ARG A 20 -8.58 12.33 -0.93
CA ARG A 20 -9.78 11.94 -1.68
C ARG A 20 -11.02 12.21 -0.83
N ALA A 21 -12.08 12.72 -1.46
CA ALA A 21 -13.32 13.06 -0.75
C ALA A 21 -13.98 11.83 -0.11
N GLU A 22 -13.75 10.65 -0.70
CA GLU A 22 -14.30 9.38 -0.20
C GLU A 22 -13.54 8.84 1.02
N VAL A 23 -12.39 9.40 1.39
CA VAL A 23 -11.59 9.00 2.57
C VAL A 23 -11.75 10.06 3.65
N SER A 24 -12.64 9.81 4.61
CA SER A 24 -12.89 10.73 5.73
C SER A 24 -11.82 10.65 6.81
N LEU A 25 -11.14 9.51 6.94
CA LEU A 25 -9.99 9.30 7.81
C LEU A 25 -8.94 8.43 7.09
N GLY A 26 -7.71 8.93 6.97
CA GLY A 26 -6.60 8.26 6.28
C GLY A 26 -5.49 7.84 7.24
N ILE A 27 -4.23 7.87 6.77
CA ILE A 27 -3.04 7.57 7.59
C ILE A 27 -2.96 8.51 8.81
N GLY A 28 -2.66 7.95 9.97
CA GLY A 28 -2.44 8.70 11.22
C GLY A 28 -3.35 8.32 12.39
N ASP A 29 -4.22 7.33 12.21
CA ASP A 29 -5.11 6.77 13.23
C ASP A 29 -5.12 5.23 13.13
N ASP A 30 -5.83 4.55 14.02
CA ASP A 30 -5.87 3.08 14.11
C ASP A 30 -6.59 2.41 12.92
N ALA A 31 -7.41 3.18 12.18
CA ALA A 31 -8.14 2.69 11.01
C ALA A 31 -8.44 3.82 10.01
N ALA A 32 -8.55 3.43 8.73
CA ALA A 32 -9.09 4.31 7.70
C ALA A 32 -10.63 4.25 7.66
N LEU A 33 -11.26 5.39 7.40
CA LEU A 33 -12.71 5.48 7.17
C LEU A 33 -12.95 5.90 5.72
N CYS A 34 -13.58 5.01 4.95
CA CYS A 34 -13.85 5.19 3.54
C CYS A 34 -15.34 5.06 3.23
N THR A 35 -15.86 5.96 2.40
CA THR A 35 -17.25 5.96 1.93
C THR A 35 -17.32 5.34 0.54
N ILE A 36 -18.16 4.33 0.37
CA ILE A 36 -18.42 3.73 -0.94
C ILE A 36 -19.45 4.61 -1.69
N PRO A 37 -19.18 5.03 -2.94
CA PRO A 37 -20.15 5.80 -3.72
C PRO A 37 -21.48 5.07 -3.89
N ALA A 38 -22.58 5.83 -3.92
CA ALA A 38 -23.92 5.26 -4.06
C ALA A 38 -24.05 4.43 -5.34
N GLY A 39 -24.65 3.24 -5.23
CA GLY A 39 -24.84 2.32 -6.36
C GLY A 39 -23.60 1.53 -6.76
N MET A 40 -22.49 1.66 -6.02
CA MET A 40 -21.28 0.86 -6.22
C MET A 40 -21.14 -0.22 -5.14
N GLN A 41 -20.33 -1.24 -5.44
CA GLN A 41 -19.86 -2.23 -4.47
C GLN A 41 -18.34 -2.10 -4.31
N LEU A 42 -17.84 -2.47 -3.13
CA LEU A 42 -16.42 -2.52 -2.89
C LEU A 42 -15.86 -3.88 -3.32
N ALA A 43 -14.95 -3.88 -4.30
CA ALA A 43 -14.09 -5.02 -4.58
C ALA A 43 -12.82 -4.90 -3.73
N VAL A 44 -12.38 -6.01 -3.14
CA VAL A 44 -11.19 -6.08 -2.30
C VAL A 44 -10.33 -7.24 -2.77
N ALA A 45 -9.05 -6.99 -3.00
CA ALA A 45 -8.02 -7.99 -3.25
C ALA A 45 -6.81 -7.69 -2.37
N ILE A 46 -6.04 -8.73 -2.05
CA ILE A 46 -4.80 -8.62 -1.30
C ILE A 46 -3.82 -9.67 -1.80
N ASP A 47 -2.64 -9.21 -2.19
CA ASP A 47 -1.51 -10.07 -2.53
C ASP A 47 -0.34 -9.84 -1.57
N THR A 48 0.32 -10.93 -1.20
CA THR A 48 1.54 -10.90 -0.38
C THR A 48 2.75 -11.25 -1.23
N LEU A 49 3.74 -10.36 -1.29
CA LEU A 49 5.02 -10.62 -1.94
C LEU A 49 6.08 -10.95 -0.90
N VAL A 50 6.77 -12.07 -1.12
CA VAL A 50 7.78 -12.61 -0.19
C VAL A 50 9.10 -12.77 -0.94
N GLU A 51 10.19 -12.27 -0.34
CA GLU A 51 11.55 -12.42 -0.84
C GLU A 51 11.91 -13.91 -1.03
N GLY A 52 12.56 -14.24 -2.14
CA GLY A 52 12.93 -15.61 -2.50
C GLY A 52 11.77 -16.45 -3.07
N VAL A 53 10.53 -15.99 -2.96
CA VAL A 53 9.35 -16.64 -3.56
C VAL A 53 8.83 -15.83 -4.74
N HIS A 54 8.53 -14.55 -4.51
CA HIS A 54 7.89 -13.66 -5.49
C HIS A 54 8.88 -12.71 -6.17
N PHE A 55 10.03 -12.46 -5.54
CA PHE A 55 11.12 -11.65 -6.08
C PHE A 55 12.48 -12.09 -5.50
N PRO A 56 13.58 -12.01 -6.26
CA PRO A 56 14.94 -12.26 -5.75
C PRO A 56 15.39 -11.24 -4.70
N SER A 57 16.31 -11.62 -3.80
CA SER A 57 16.90 -10.72 -2.80
C SER A 57 17.66 -9.53 -3.37
N THR A 58 18.07 -9.62 -4.64
CA THR A 58 18.76 -8.55 -5.36
C THR A 58 17.82 -7.59 -6.08
N THR A 59 16.50 -7.76 -5.94
CA THR A 59 15.52 -6.87 -6.56
C THR A 59 15.59 -5.50 -5.91
N ARG A 60 15.60 -4.44 -6.71
CA ARG A 60 15.68 -3.07 -6.17
C ARG A 60 14.38 -2.72 -5.43
N PRO A 61 14.45 -1.94 -4.34
CA PRO A 61 13.27 -1.60 -3.54
C PRO A 61 12.15 -0.93 -4.34
N GLU A 62 12.51 -0.05 -5.28
CA GLU A 62 11.55 0.61 -6.16
C GLU A 62 10.78 -0.36 -7.06
N ASP A 63 11.43 -1.43 -7.52
CA ASP A 63 10.81 -2.47 -8.35
C ASP A 63 9.89 -3.36 -7.51
N ILE A 64 10.25 -3.61 -6.24
CA ILE A 64 9.41 -4.32 -5.28
C ILE A 64 8.14 -3.52 -5.00
N GLY A 65 8.27 -2.22 -4.69
CA GLY A 65 7.14 -1.32 -4.44
C GLY A 65 6.21 -1.20 -5.66
N TYR A 66 6.79 -1.06 -6.85
CA TYR A 66 6.03 -1.07 -8.11
C TYR A 66 5.23 -2.38 -8.26
N LYS A 67 5.90 -3.53 -8.11
CA LYS A 67 5.27 -4.84 -8.28
C LYS A 67 4.18 -5.08 -7.24
N ALA A 68 4.39 -4.69 -5.99
CA ALA A 68 3.42 -4.85 -4.91
C ALA A 68 2.07 -4.18 -5.21
N LEU A 69 2.10 -2.99 -5.83
CA LEU A 69 0.89 -2.32 -6.28
C LEU A 69 0.36 -2.91 -7.60
N ALA A 70 1.25 -3.16 -8.57
CA ALA A 70 0.87 -3.58 -9.91
C ALA A 70 0.07 -4.89 -9.95
N VAL A 71 0.41 -5.87 -9.09
CA VAL A 71 -0.33 -7.14 -9.03
C VAL A 71 -1.78 -6.95 -8.58
N ASN A 72 -2.01 -6.17 -7.52
CA ASN A 72 -3.36 -5.87 -7.02
C ASN A 72 -4.15 -5.01 -8.03
N LEU A 73 -3.50 -4.07 -8.73
CA LEU A 73 -4.15 -3.30 -9.79
C LEU A 73 -4.55 -4.18 -10.98
N SER A 74 -3.78 -5.22 -11.29
CA SER A 74 -4.15 -6.22 -12.31
C SER A 74 -5.43 -6.96 -11.94
N ASP A 75 -5.61 -7.33 -10.67
CA ASP A 75 -6.84 -7.97 -10.20
C ASP A 75 -8.05 -7.03 -10.28
N MET A 76 -7.87 -5.77 -9.91
CA MET A 76 -8.94 -4.77 -10.06
C MET A 76 -9.34 -4.61 -11.54
N ALA A 77 -8.36 -4.57 -12.45
CA ALA A 77 -8.62 -4.50 -13.89
C ALA A 77 -9.36 -5.74 -14.39
N ALA A 78 -9.00 -6.95 -13.93
CA ALA A 78 -9.67 -8.19 -14.28
C ALA A 78 -11.14 -8.24 -13.82
N MET A 79 -11.44 -7.61 -12.69
CA MET A 79 -12.81 -7.47 -12.15
C MET A 79 -13.59 -6.31 -12.79
N GLY A 80 -12.98 -5.51 -13.68
CA GLY A 80 -13.58 -4.29 -14.21
C GLY A 80 -13.81 -3.21 -13.14
N ALA A 81 -13.10 -3.28 -12.02
CA ALA A 81 -13.21 -2.36 -10.90
C ALA A 81 -12.34 -1.11 -11.14
N THR A 82 -12.84 0.05 -10.69
CA THR A 82 -12.03 1.27 -10.63
C THR A 82 -11.23 1.28 -9.33
N PRO A 83 -9.87 1.31 -9.37
CA PRO A 83 -9.07 1.38 -8.15
C PRO A 83 -9.36 2.65 -7.34
N ALA A 84 -9.58 2.49 -6.04
CA ALA A 84 -9.95 3.58 -5.13
C ALA A 84 -8.86 3.88 -4.10
N TRP A 85 -8.50 2.88 -3.30
CA TRP A 85 -7.58 2.97 -2.17
C TRP A 85 -6.70 1.71 -2.11
N MET A 86 -5.61 1.77 -1.35
CA MET A 86 -4.79 0.60 -1.03
C MET A 86 -4.39 0.63 0.45
N THR A 87 -4.15 -0.54 1.01
CA THR A 87 -3.42 -0.72 2.27
C THR A 87 -2.08 -1.37 1.98
N LEU A 88 -1.07 -1.07 2.80
CA LEU A 88 0.25 -1.69 2.72
C LEU A 88 0.59 -2.29 4.07
N ALA A 89 0.83 -3.60 4.08
CA ALA A 89 1.42 -4.31 5.20
C ALA A 89 2.87 -4.64 4.84
N LEU A 90 3.81 -4.02 5.53
CA LEU A 90 5.24 -4.15 5.27
C LEU A 90 5.92 -4.83 6.46
N THR A 91 6.66 -5.91 6.20
CA THR A 91 7.50 -6.55 7.21
C THR A 91 8.93 -6.56 6.72
N CYS A 92 9.83 -5.96 7.51
CA CYS A 92 11.24 -5.87 7.18
C CYS A 92 12.07 -6.26 8.41
N PRO A 93 13.17 -7.01 8.24
CA PRO A 93 14.00 -7.44 9.37
C PRO A 93 14.75 -6.27 10.03
N ARG A 94 14.92 -5.16 9.30
CA ARG A 94 15.54 -3.92 9.77
C ARG A 94 14.98 -2.74 8.98
N THR A 95 15.01 -1.55 9.57
CA THR A 95 14.74 -0.29 8.87
C THR A 95 16.03 0.18 8.20
N ASP A 96 15.98 0.44 6.89
CA ASP A 96 17.11 0.86 6.06
C ASP A 96 16.65 1.98 5.13
N ASP A 97 17.24 3.18 5.22
CA ASP A 97 16.73 4.36 4.48
C ASP A 97 16.91 4.24 2.96
N GLU A 98 17.82 3.38 2.50
CA GLU A 98 18.07 3.09 1.09
C GLU A 98 17.07 2.07 0.51
N TRP A 99 16.26 1.43 1.37
CA TRP A 99 15.24 0.44 1.02
C TRP A 99 13.83 0.99 1.24
#